data_AF-A0A833GMC2-F1
#
_entry.id   AF-A0A833GMC2-F1
#
_cell.length_a   1.000
_cell.length_b   1.000
_cell.length_c   1.000
_cell.angle_alpha   90.00
_cell.angle_beta   90.00
_cell.angle_gamma   90.00
#
_symmetry.space_group_name_H-M   'P 1'
#
loop_
_entity.id
_entity.type
_entity.pdbx_description
1 polymer ?
#
loop_
_entity_poly.entity_id
_entity_poly.type
_entity_poly.pdbx_seq_one_letter_code
_entity_poly.pdbx_strand_id
1 'polypeptide(L)'
;MDDEHTAGGDAPVLDAIEARILGCLIEKQATTPELYPLTLNALVAACNQKTSREPVMQLEPGVVGHALRVLEGRGLVRVAPSSQRAPRYEHRFSRGWDVTARQRALLCVMLLRGPQTVAELLTRAERLADFPGLDDVRDTLERLLQREPPLVAALPLAHGQREIRYMHLLGGPIDLEALAAAQAQAAPREAGAPALGQRIERLEAELAELRAQLQALQQRLDAVGA
;
A
#
# COMPACT_ATOMS: atom_id res chain seq x y z
N MET A 1 -10.23 27.32 -33.82
CA MET A 1 -9.11 27.52 -32.87
C MET A 1 -9.11 26.28 -32.05
N ASP A 2 -8.23 25.40 -32.49
CA ASP A 2 -8.35 23.96 -32.37
C ASP A 2 -7.68 23.52 -31.09
N ASP A 3 -8.45 23.03 -30.12
CA ASP A 3 -7.91 22.32 -28.95
C ASP A 3 -7.92 20.82 -29.23
N GLU A 4 -7.06 20.43 -30.16
CA GLU A 4 -6.62 19.05 -30.33
C GLU A 4 -5.53 18.77 -29.30
N HIS A 5 -5.93 18.47 -28.05
CA HIS A 5 -4.97 17.97 -27.06
C HIS A 5 -4.93 16.45 -27.11
N THR A 6 -3.94 15.98 -27.87
CA THR A 6 -3.41 14.62 -27.89
C THR A 6 -3.16 14.15 -26.46
N ALA A 7 -3.87 13.13 -25.99
CA ALA A 7 -3.57 12.42 -24.75
C ALA A 7 -3.31 10.94 -25.01
N GLY A 8 -2.37 10.67 -25.92
CA GLY A 8 -1.59 9.44 -25.90
C GLY A 8 -0.40 9.65 -24.97
N GLY A 9 -0.65 9.73 -23.67
CA GLY A 9 0.37 9.99 -22.64
C GLY A 9 0.24 8.97 -21.53
N ASP A 10 1.35 8.32 -21.22
CA ASP A 10 1.45 7.33 -20.14
C ASP A 10 0.81 7.86 -18.85
N ALA A 11 0.04 7.01 -18.17
CA ALA A 11 -0.72 7.42 -17.00
C ALA A 11 0.24 7.93 -15.90
N PRO A 12 -0.06 9.05 -15.23
CA PRO A 12 0.88 9.69 -14.33
C PRO A 12 1.20 8.78 -13.12
N VAL A 13 2.46 8.33 -12.98
CA VAL A 13 2.91 7.50 -11.86
C VAL A 13 3.08 8.33 -10.59
N LEU A 14 2.40 7.94 -9.50
CA LEU A 14 2.39 8.64 -8.22
C LEU A 14 3.46 8.12 -7.27
N ASP A 15 4.13 9.01 -6.55
CA ASP A 15 4.86 8.59 -5.35
C ASP A 15 3.91 8.37 -4.15
N ALA A 16 4.45 7.86 -3.04
CA ALA A 16 3.65 7.54 -1.85
C ALA A 16 3.00 8.77 -1.19
N ILE A 17 3.63 9.95 -1.27
CA ILE A 17 3.16 11.20 -0.68
C ILE A 17 2.07 11.81 -1.58
N GLU A 18 2.29 11.80 -2.88
CA GLU A 18 1.33 12.21 -3.90
C GLU A 18 0.05 11.36 -3.82
N ALA A 19 0.21 10.03 -3.73
CA ALA A 19 -0.88 9.08 -3.52
C ALA A 19 -1.66 9.39 -2.23
N ARG A 20 -0.96 9.65 -1.12
CA ARG A 20 -1.55 10.04 0.15
C ARG A 20 -2.36 11.33 0.02
N ILE A 21 -1.80 12.36 -0.62
CA ILE A 21 -2.45 13.66 -0.81
C ILE A 21 -3.74 13.52 -1.63
N LEU A 22 -3.67 12.83 -2.77
CA LEU A 22 -4.84 12.62 -3.62
C LEU A 22 -5.92 11.81 -2.90
N GLY A 23 -5.53 10.74 -2.22
CA GLY A 23 -6.46 9.97 -1.38
C GLY A 23 -7.14 10.84 -0.32
N CYS A 24 -6.40 11.71 0.38
CA CYS A 24 -6.98 12.60 1.37
C CYS A 24 -7.94 13.64 0.78
N LEU A 25 -7.60 14.22 -0.38
CA LEU A 25 -8.49 15.18 -1.04
C LEU A 25 -9.80 14.52 -1.49
N ILE A 26 -9.74 13.32 -2.06
CA ILE A 26 -10.92 12.55 -2.48
C ILE A 26 -11.78 12.17 -1.26
N GLU A 27 -11.15 11.64 -0.21
CA GLU A 27 -11.84 11.27 1.02
C GLU A 27 -12.58 12.46 1.62
N LYS A 28 -11.92 13.62 1.74
CA LYS A 28 -12.50 14.81 2.37
C LYS A 28 -13.53 15.51 1.49
N GLN A 29 -13.43 15.42 0.16
CA GLN A 29 -14.51 15.88 -0.72
C GLN A 29 -15.82 15.12 -0.43
N ALA A 30 -15.74 13.80 -0.24
CA ALA A 30 -16.93 12.97 -0.02
C ALA A 30 -17.44 13.02 1.44
N THR A 31 -16.52 12.97 2.41
CA THR A 31 -16.88 12.78 3.83
C THR A 31 -17.08 14.07 4.61
N THR A 32 -16.46 15.17 4.18
CA THR A 32 -16.50 16.49 4.84
C THR A 32 -16.59 17.60 3.80
N PRO A 33 -17.65 17.63 2.96
CA PRO A 33 -17.78 18.59 1.86
C PRO A 33 -17.78 20.05 2.33
N GLU A 34 -18.19 20.32 3.57
CA GLU A 34 -18.18 21.65 4.20
C GLU A 34 -16.76 22.19 4.46
N LEU A 35 -15.77 21.30 4.58
CA LEU A 35 -14.37 21.68 4.78
C LEU A 35 -13.59 21.72 3.46
N TYR A 36 -14.14 21.12 2.39
CA TYR A 36 -13.54 21.07 1.06
C TYR A 36 -13.88 22.34 0.25
N PRO A 37 -12.93 22.93 -0.49
CA PRO A 37 -11.54 22.51 -0.70
C PRO A 37 -10.62 22.78 0.48
N LEU A 38 -9.60 21.93 0.65
CA LEU A 38 -8.75 21.92 1.85
C LEU A 38 -7.64 22.97 1.78
N THR A 39 -7.36 23.64 2.90
CA THR A 39 -6.11 24.39 3.07
C THR A 39 -4.92 23.43 3.23
N LEU A 40 -3.68 23.93 3.07
CA LEU A 40 -2.47 23.13 3.31
C LEU A 40 -2.48 22.46 4.69
N ASN A 41 -2.81 23.21 5.75
CA ASN A 41 -2.83 22.69 7.12
C ASN A 41 -3.89 21.60 7.31
N ALA A 42 -5.08 21.77 6.73
CA ALA A 42 -6.13 20.75 6.78
C ALA A 42 -5.71 19.49 6.04
N LEU A 43 -5.01 19.63 4.91
CA LEU A 43 -4.49 18.50 4.15
C LEU A 43 -3.37 17.77 4.90
N VAL A 44 -2.43 18.48 5.52
CA VAL A 44 -1.38 17.88 6.37
C VAL A 44 -2.02 17.07 7.50
N ALA A 45 -3.01 17.65 8.18
CA ALA A 45 -3.76 16.95 9.22
C ALA A 45 -4.47 15.70 8.69
N ALA A 46 -5.05 15.77 7.48
CA ALA A 46 -5.68 14.62 6.82
C ALA A 46 -4.67 13.52 6.44
N CYS A 47 -3.47 13.89 5.98
CA CYS A 47 -2.42 12.95 5.60
C CYS A 47 -1.87 12.16 6.80
N ASN A 48 -1.82 12.81 7.97
CA ASN A 48 -1.24 12.30 9.21
C ASN A 48 -2.29 11.70 10.17
N GLN A 49 -3.51 11.43 9.71
CA GLN A 49 -4.53 10.79 10.54
C GLN A 49 -4.07 9.41 11.02
N LYS A 50 -4.34 9.09 12.30
CA LYS A 50 -4.02 7.77 12.88
C LYS A 50 -4.98 6.67 12.43
N THR A 51 -6.17 7.05 11.99
CA THR A 51 -7.19 6.15 11.48
C THR A 51 -7.29 6.29 9.96
N SER A 52 -7.72 5.22 9.30
CA SER A 52 -7.88 5.20 7.85
C SER A 52 -6.61 5.46 7.04
N ARG A 53 -5.42 5.24 7.63
CA ARG A 53 -4.12 5.40 6.97
C ARG A 53 -3.25 4.19 7.24
N GLU A 54 -2.79 3.55 6.18
CA GLU A 54 -1.84 2.44 6.26
C GLU A 54 -0.80 2.67 5.15
N PRO A 55 0.45 3.05 5.49
CA PRO A 55 0.97 3.33 6.83
C PRO A 55 0.51 4.68 7.38
N VAL A 56 0.51 4.82 8.72
CA VAL A 56 0.40 6.13 9.37
C VAL A 56 1.67 6.94 9.05
N MET A 57 1.50 8.18 8.59
CA MET A 57 2.60 9.08 8.22
C MET A 57 2.67 10.27 9.17
N GLN A 58 3.83 10.93 9.18
CA GLN A 58 4.07 12.21 9.84
C GLN A 58 4.73 13.15 8.83
N LEU A 59 3.93 13.67 7.91
CA LEU A 59 4.39 14.58 6.86
C LEU A 59 4.44 16.01 7.38
N GLU A 60 5.54 16.69 7.08
CA GLU A 60 5.72 18.11 7.36
C GLU A 60 5.01 18.99 6.31
N PRO A 61 4.54 20.19 6.67
CA PRO A 61 3.86 21.09 5.73
C PRO A 61 4.67 21.42 4.47
N GLY A 62 6.00 21.54 4.58
CA GLY A 62 6.88 21.80 3.45
C GLY A 62 6.90 20.65 2.42
N VAL A 63 6.86 19.41 2.90
CA VAL A 63 6.84 18.20 2.07
C VAL A 63 5.50 18.09 1.33
N VAL A 64 4.38 18.28 2.04
CA VAL A 64 3.04 18.29 1.43
C VAL A 64 2.89 19.44 0.43
N GLY A 65 3.39 20.62 0.77
CA GLY A 65 3.36 21.79 -0.12
C GLY A 65 4.18 21.59 -1.40
N HIS A 66 5.32 20.92 -1.33
CA HIS A 66 6.11 20.56 -2.51
C HIS A 66 5.36 19.59 -3.42
N ALA A 67 4.85 18.48 -2.87
CA ALA A 67 4.10 17.48 -3.62
C ALA A 67 2.82 18.06 -4.26
N LEU A 68 2.14 18.99 -3.58
CA LEU A 68 0.99 19.71 -4.15
C LEU A 68 1.35 20.49 -5.41
N ARG A 69 2.51 21.15 -5.46
CA ARG A 69 2.96 21.87 -6.66
C ARG A 69 3.25 20.92 -7.82
N VAL A 70 3.83 19.76 -7.53
CA VAL A 70 4.08 18.71 -8.54
C VAL A 70 2.74 18.20 -9.10
N LEU A 71 1.79 17.89 -8.23
CA LEU A 71 0.44 17.46 -8.60
C LEU A 71 -0.33 18.53 -9.38
N GLU A 72 -0.16 19.81 -9.02
CA GLU A 72 -0.75 20.94 -9.75
C GLU A 72 -0.15 21.08 -11.15
N GLY A 73 1.18 20.98 -11.28
CA GLY A 73 1.87 20.97 -12.58
C GLY A 73 1.41 19.83 -13.49
N ARG A 74 1.04 18.68 -12.90
CA ARG A 74 0.46 17.52 -13.61
C ARG A 74 -1.06 17.65 -13.84
N GLY A 75 -1.68 18.72 -13.35
CA GLY A 75 -3.11 18.97 -13.48
C GLY A 75 -4.02 18.04 -12.68
N LEU A 76 -3.45 17.29 -11.72
CA LEU A 76 -4.15 16.35 -10.83
C LEU A 76 -4.71 17.03 -9.57
N VAL A 77 -4.21 18.22 -9.25
CA VAL A 77 -4.72 19.13 -8.23
C VAL A 77 -4.86 20.53 -8.85
N ARG A 78 -5.76 21.35 -8.30
CA ARG A 78 -5.80 22.79 -8.61
C ARG A 78 -6.02 23.62 -7.35
N VAL A 79 -5.55 24.86 -7.36
CA VAL A 79 -5.98 25.86 -6.40
C VAL A 79 -7.41 26.34 -6.74
N ALA A 80 -8.29 26.38 -5.74
CA ALA A 80 -9.66 26.82 -5.88
C ALA A 80 -9.70 28.35 -6.20
N PRO A 81 -10.43 28.79 -7.24
CA PRO A 81 -10.41 30.18 -7.71
C PRO A 81 -10.90 31.21 -6.68
N SER A 82 -11.75 30.80 -5.74
CA SER A 82 -12.46 31.68 -4.81
C SER A 82 -11.72 31.95 -3.49
N SER A 83 -10.49 31.48 -3.32
CA SER A 83 -9.82 31.53 -2.02
C SER A 83 -8.99 32.80 -1.81
N GLN A 84 -9.60 33.84 -1.24
CA GLN A 84 -8.99 35.18 -1.07
C GLN A 84 -7.95 35.29 0.06
N ARG A 85 -7.97 34.40 1.07
CA ARG A 85 -7.12 34.51 2.27
C ARG A 85 -5.96 33.50 2.32
N ALA A 86 -6.20 32.28 1.87
CA ALA A 86 -5.20 31.21 1.86
C ALA A 86 -5.50 30.24 0.72
N PRO A 87 -4.50 29.68 0.01
CA PRO A 87 -4.77 28.72 -1.05
C PRO A 87 -5.52 27.50 -0.51
N ARG A 88 -6.53 27.08 -1.26
CA ARG A 88 -7.30 25.86 -1.01
C ARG A 88 -7.19 24.94 -2.22
N TYR A 89 -7.05 23.65 -1.99
CA TYR A 89 -6.70 22.67 -3.00
C TYR A 89 -7.88 21.74 -3.28
N GLU A 90 -8.12 21.52 -4.58
CA GLU A 90 -9.11 20.59 -5.10
C GLU A 90 -8.40 19.48 -5.88
N HIS A 91 -8.83 18.22 -5.73
CA HIS A 91 -8.36 17.17 -6.64
C HIS A 91 -9.06 17.27 -7.99
N ARG A 92 -8.33 16.88 -9.03
CA ARG A 92 -8.83 16.66 -10.39
C ARG A 92 -8.59 15.22 -10.83
N PHE A 93 -8.72 14.29 -9.89
CA PHE A 93 -8.43 12.85 -10.08
C PHE A 93 -9.01 12.25 -11.37
N SER A 94 -10.27 12.55 -11.72
CA SER A 94 -10.88 12.05 -12.96
C SER A 94 -10.20 12.58 -14.24
N ARG A 95 -9.45 13.69 -14.21
CA ARG A 95 -8.64 14.16 -15.34
C ARG A 95 -7.45 13.23 -15.61
N GLY A 96 -6.90 12.60 -14.58
CA GLY A 96 -5.74 11.71 -14.71
C GLY A 96 -6.09 10.33 -15.25
N TRP A 97 -7.23 9.77 -14.84
CA TRP A 97 -7.55 8.36 -15.09
C TRP A 97 -8.97 8.10 -15.59
N ASP A 98 -9.77 9.14 -15.84
CA ASP A 98 -11.15 9.04 -16.33
C ASP A 98 -11.97 7.94 -15.64
N VAL A 99 -12.13 8.10 -14.33
CA VAL A 99 -12.81 7.13 -13.45
C VAL A 99 -14.15 7.63 -12.95
N THR A 100 -15.09 6.71 -12.81
CA THR A 100 -16.41 6.96 -12.21
C THR A 100 -16.31 7.20 -10.70
N ALA A 101 -17.40 7.66 -10.06
CA ALA A 101 -17.43 7.88 -8.62
C ALA A 101 -17.13 6.60 -7.81
N ARG A 102 -17.74 5.47 -8.18
CA ARG A 102 -17.49 4.16 -7.54
C ARG A 102 -16.05 3.71 -7.74
N GLN A 103 -15.52 3.81 -8.96
CA GLN A 103 -14.11 3.48 -9.24
C GLN A 103 -13.14 4.33 -8.42
N ARG A 104 -13.37 5.66 -8.38
CA ARG A 104 -12.59 6.59 -7.59
C ARG A 104 -12.65 6.29 -6.09
N ALA A 105 -13.80 5.87 -5.57
CA ALA A 105 -13.94 5.47 -4.17
C ALA A 105 -13.06 4.26 -3.82
N LEU A 106 -13.07 3.21 -4.64
CA LEU A 106 -12.22 2.03 -4.41
C LEU A 106 -10.72 2.39 -4.48
N LEU A 107 -10.33 3.16 -5.51
CA LEU A 107 -8.95 3.65 -5.65
C LEU A 107 -8.53 4.51 -4.45
N CYS A 108 -9.41 5.39 -3.95
CA CYS A 108 -9.15 6.21 -2.77
C CYS A 108 -8.86 5.35 -1.53
N VAL A 109 -9.62 4.28 -1.30
CA VAL A 109 -9.36 3.39 -0.16
C VAL A 109 -7.99 2.73 -0.30
N MET A 110 -7.65 2.22 -1.48
CA MET A 110 -6.34 1.58 -1.72
C MET A 110 -5.17 2.58 -1.64
N LEU A 111 -5.33 3.82 -2.11
CA LEU A 111 -4.31 4.87 -1.98
C LEU A 111 -4.00 5.20 -0.51
N LEU A 112 -5.02 5.12 0.36
CA LEU A 112 -4.89 5.46 1.76
C LEU A 112 -4.47 4.28 2.65
N ARG A 113 -4.78 3.05 2.23
CA ARG A 113 -4.66 1.85 3.07
C ARG A 113 -3.95 0.66 2.42
N GLY A 114 -3.47 0.80 1.19
CA GLY A 114 -2.76 -0.28 0.49
C GLY A 114 -3.70 -1.40 0.00
N PRO A 115 -3.22 -2.67 -0.01
CA PRO A 115 -3.98 -3.80 -0.54
C PRO A 115 -5.19 -4.21 0.31
N GLN A 116 -6.35 -4.38 -0.32
CA GLN A 116 -7.65 -4.53 0.36
C GLN A 116 -8.47 -5.70 -0.19
N THR A 117 -9.23 -6.40 0.66
CA THR A 117 -10.21 -7.39 0.19
C THR A 117 -11.52 -6.72 -0.27
N VAL A 118 -12.36 -7.46 -1.00
CA VAL A 118 -13.67 -6.96 -1.48
C VAL A 118 -14.55 -6.52 -0.31
N ALA A 119 -14.59 -7.31 0.78
CA ALA A 119 -15.40 -6.97 1.95
C ALA A 119 -14.89 -5.72 2.66
N GLU A 120 -13.57 -5.59 2.81
CA GLU A 120 -12.97 -4.39 3.39
C GLU A 120 -13.24 -3.14 2.53
N LEU A 121 -13.17 -3.28 1.19
CA LEU A 121 -13.48 -2.21 0.26
C LEU A 121 -14.94 -1.77 0.38
N LEU A 122 -15.90 -2.70 0.45
CA LEU A 122 -17.31 -2.37 0.63
C LEU A 122 -17.52 -1.51 1.88
N THR A 123 -17.03 -1.98 3.03
CA THR A 123 -17.20 -1.25 4.31
C THR A 123 -16.47 0.09 4.34
N ARG A 124 -15.26 0.17 3.78
CA ARG A 124 -14.42 1.37 3.86
C ARG A 124 -14.77 2.42 2.80
N ALA A 125 -15.39 2.02 1.69
CA ALA A 125 -15.79 2.92 0.60
C ALA A 125 -17.24 3.44 0.73
N GLU A 126 -18.05 2.91 1.66
CA GLU A 126 -19.46 3.27 1.86
C GLU A 126 -19.69 4.79 1.98
N ARG A 127 -18.81 5.50 2.69
CA ARG A 127 -18.90 6.96 2.84
C ARG A 127 -18.35 7.76 1.65
N LEU A 128 -17.76 7.09 0.67
CA LEU A 128 -17.16 7.70 -0.52
C LEU A 128 -18.07 7.59 -1.75
N ALA A 129 -18.77 6.47 -1.88
CA ALA A 129 -19.76 6.21 -2.93
C ALA A 129 -20.73 5.11 -2.49
N ASP A 130 -21.91 5.10 -3.10
CA ASP A 130 -22.93 4.09 -2.84
C ASP A 130 -22.59 2.74 -3.51
N PHE A 131 -22.57 1.68 -2.71
CA PHE A 131 -22.36 0.29 -3.11
C PHE A 131 -23.44 -0.61 -2.49
N PRO A 132 -24.45 -1.05 -3.26
CA PRO A 132 -25.53 -1.89 -2.77
C PRO A 132 -25.07 -3.24 -2.19
N GLY A 133 -23.98 -3.81 -2.69
CA GLY A 133 -23.45 -5.06 -2.17
C GLY A 133 -22.04 -5.41 -2.65
N LEU A 134 -21.59 -6.62 -2.28
CA LEU A 134 -20.26 -7.14 -2.63
C LEU A 134 -20.10 -7.29 -4.15
N ASP A 135 -21.16 -7.63 -4.87
CA ASP A 135 -21.10 -7.85 -6.31
C ASP A 135 -20.86 -6.53 -7.07
N ASP A 136 -21.43 -5.40 -6.63
CA ASP A 136 -21.10 -4.08 -7.19
C ASP A 136 -19.62 -3.72 -7.04
N VAL A 137 -19.01 -4.12 -5.91
CA VAL A 137 -17.57 -3.90 -5.67
C VAL A 137 -16.75 -4.79 -6.60
N ARG A 138 -17.09 -6.08 -6.73
CA ARG A 138 -16.44 -7.01 -7.67
C ARG A 138 -16.52 -6.52 -9.10
N ASP A 139 -17.71 -6.14 -9.56
CA ASP A 139 -17.92 -5.61 -10.90
C ASP A 139 -17.13 -4.33 -11.14
N THR A 140 -17.01 -3.48 -10.12
CA THR A 140 -16.22 -2.24 -10.21
C THR A 140 -14.72 -2.53 -10.26
N LEU A 141 -14.23 -3.54 -9.52
CA LEU A 141 -12.84 -4.00 -9.60
C LEU A 141 -12.53 -4.67 -10.93
N GLU A 142 -13.42 -5.51 -11.44
CA GLU A 142 -13.32 -6.16 -12.76
C GLU A 142 -13.18 -5.10 -13.86
N ARG A 143 -14.02 -4.07 -13.84
CA ARG A 143 -13.91 -2.92 -14.76
C ARG A 143 -12.61 -2.13 -14.60
N LEU A 144 -11.95 -2.14 -13.45
CA LEU A 144 -10.66 -1.47 -13.24
C LEU A 144 -9.48 -2.33 -13.69
N LEU A 145 -9.61 -3.66 -13.57
CA LEU A 145 -8.64 -4.65 -14.06
C LEU A 145 -8.62 -4.72 -15.58
N GLN A 146 -9.78 -4.64 -16.22
CA GLN A 146 -9.93 -4.73 -17.68
C GLN A 146 -9.62 -3.43 -18.42
N ARG A 147 -9.20 -2.37 -17.73
CA ARG A 147 -8.78 -1.12 -18.40
C ARG A 147 -7.43 -1.33 -19.10
N GLU A 148 -7.21 -0.52 -20.13
CA GLU A 148 -5.92 -0.42 -20.80
C GLU A 148 -5.42 1.03 -20.69
N PRO A 149 -4.42 1.32 -19.82
CA PRO A 149 -3.77 0.41 -18.87
C PRO A 149 -4.65 0.08 -17.64
N PRO A 150 -4.39 -1.07 -16.96
CA PRO A 150 -5.12 -1.44 -15.75
C PRO A 150 -4.81 -0.47 -14.61
N LEU A 151 -5.82 -0.16 -13.79
CA LEU A 151 -5.65 0.75 -12.65
C LEU A 151 -5.54 0.02 -11.31
N VAL A 152 -5.81 -1.28 -11.30
CA VAL A 152 -5.79 -2.16 -10.13
C VAL A 152 -5.19 -3.50 -10.53
N ALA A 153 -4.55 -4.19 -9.60
CA ALA A 153 -4.14 -5.58 -9.72
C ALA A 153 -4.76 -6.43 -8.60
N ALA A 154 -5.17 -7.65 -8.94
CA ALA A 154 -5.48 -8.69 -7.98
C ALA A 154 -4.17 -9.35 -7.54
N LEU A 155 -3.84 -9.24 -6.26
CA LEU A 155 -2.60 -9.78 -5.71
C LEU A 155 -2.73 -11.30 -5.53
N PRO A 156 -1.64 -12.06 -5.73
CA PRO A 156 -1.59 -13.48 -5.40
C PRO A 156 -1.99 -13.72 -3.94
N LEU A 157 -2.67 -14.85 -3.70
CA LEU A 157 -3.06 -15.27 -2.36
C LEU A 157 -1.81 -15.59 -1.53
N ALA A 158 -1.57 -14.79 -0.49
CA ALA A 158 -0.52 -15.11 0.46
C ALA A 158 -0.89 -16.36 1.28
N HIS A 159 0.14 -17.10 1.72
CA HIS A 159 -0.05 -18.30 2.52
C HIS A 159 -0.94 -18.04 3.75
N GLY A 160 -2.01 -18.82 3.90
CA GLY A 160 -2.97 -18.70 5.01
C GLY A 160 -4.06 -17.64 4.82
N GLN A 161 -4.03 -16.83 3.75
CA GLN A 161 -5.12 -15.93 3.40
C GLN A 161 -6.19 -16.68 2.61
N ARG A 162 -7.46 -16.42 2.97
CA ARG A 162 -8.63 -17.03 2.30
C ARG A 162 -9.23 -16.13 1.21
N GLU A 163 -8.79 -14.88 1.14
CA GLU A 163 -9.38 -13.86 0.28
C GLU A 163 -8.30 -13.14 -0.54
N ILE A 164 -8.62 -12.89 -1.81
CA ILE A 164 -7.79 -12.09 -2.72
C ILE A 164 -7.81 -10.64 -2.27
N ARG A 165 -6.64 -10.01 -2.28
CA ARG A 165 -6.48 -8.56 -2.05
C ARG A 165 -6.22 -7.84 -3.36
N TYR A 166 -6.75 -6.64 -3.48
CA TYR A 166 -6.60 -5.77 -4.64
C TYR A 166 -5.74 -4.56 -4.27
N MET A 167 -4.87 -4.14 -5.18
CA MET A 167 -4.00 -2.97 -5.00
C MET A 167 -4.06 -2.06 -6.22
N HIS A 168 -4.02 -0.74 -6.01
CA HIS A 168 -3.97 0.21 -7.11
C HIS A 168 -2.62 0.14 -7.85
N LEU A 169 -2.62 0.46 -9.15
CA LEU A 169 -1.41 0.54 -9.99
C LEU A 169 -0.96 1.98 -10.28
N LEU A 170 -1.62 2.95 -9.64
CA LEU A 170 -1.31 4.39 -9.82
C LEU A 170 0.09 4.77 -9.34
N GLY A 171 0.73 3.95 -8.50
CA GLY A 171 2.09 4.15 -8.02
C GLY A 171 3.16 3.46 -8.88
N GLY A 172 2.76 2.91 -10.03
CA GLY A 172 3.61 2.14 -10.92
C GLY A 172 3.21 0.67 -11.00
N PRO A 173 3.83 -0.08 -11.92
CA PRO A 173 3.55 -1.51 -12.09
C PRO A 173 3.98 -2.31 -10.86
N ILE A 174 3.17 -3.29 -10.50
CA ILE A 174 3.49 -4.27 -9.45
C ILE A 174 3.93 -5.54 -10.15
N ASP A 175 5.12 -6.04 -9.79
CA ASP A 175 5.60 -7.35 -10.25
C ASP A 175 4.86 -8.46 -9.50
N LEU A 176 3.76 -8.93 -10.09
CA LEU A 176 2.91 -9.97 -9.51
C LEU A 176 3.61 -11.33 -9.46
N GLU A 177 4.54 -11.60 -10.38
CA GLU A 177 5.29 -12.86 -10.42
C GLU A 177 6.30 -12.92 -9.28
N ALA A 178 7.07 -11.83 -9.08
CA ALA A 178 7.97 -11.71 -7.94
C ALA A 178 7.21 -11.78 -6.61
N LEU A 179 6.02 -11.16 -6.53
CA LEU A 179 5.19 -11.20 -5.34
C LEU A 179 4.66 -12.62 -5.06
N ALA A 180 4.19 -13.33 -6.08
CA ALA A 180 3.76 -14.72 -5.96
C ALA A 180 4.93 -15.63 -5.51
N ALA A 181 6.11 -15.46 -6.10
CA ALA A 181 7.29 -16.22 -5.74
C ALA A 181 7.72 -15.97 -4.29
N ALA A 182 7.70 -14.71 -3.84
CA ALA A 182 7.99 -14.35 -2.45
C ALA A 182 6.98 -14.97 -1.47
N GLN A 183 5.69 -14.97 -1.80
CA GLN A 183 4.64 -15.58 -0.96
C GLN A 183 4.77 -17.10 -0.90
N ALA A 184 5.12 -17.77 -2.00
CA ALA A 184 5.38 -19.20 -2.04
C ALA A 184 6.60 -19.59 -1.18
N GLN A 185 7.62 -18.73 -1.11
CA GLN A 185 8.79 -18.94 -0.26
C GLN A 185 8.53 -18.66 1.23
N ALA A 186 7.56 -17.80 1.55
CA ALA A 186 7.16 -17.46 2.91
C ALA A 186 6.17 -18.44 3.54
N ALA A 187 5.64 -19.40 2.78
CA ALA A 187 4.94 -20.54 3.34
C ALA A 187 5.87 -21.23 4.37
N PRO A 188 5.38 -21.59 5.58
CA PRO A 188 6.18 -22.38 6.49
C PRO A 188 6.54 -23.65 5.75
N ARG A 189 7.82 -23.80 5.39
CA ARG A 189 8.34 -25.08 4.95
C ARG A 189 8.05 -26.06 6.10
N GLU A 190 7.04 -26.90 5.96
CA GLU A 190 6.87 -28.10 6.78
C GLU A 190 8.12 -29.02 6.70
N ALA A 191 9.08 -28.70 5.84
CA ALA A 191 10.44 -29.25 5.83
C ALA A 191 11.36 -28.80 6.99
N GLY A 192 10.82 -28.20 8.07
CA GLY A 192 11.60 -27.78 9.23
C GLY A 192 11.75 -28.84 10.32
N ALA A 193 10.70 -29.60 10.64
CA ALA A 193 10.71 -30.47 11.82
C ALA A 193 11.71 -31.65 11.74
N PRO A 194 11.77 -32.45 10.65
CA PRO A 194 12.71 -33.57 10.59
C PRO A 194 14.16 -33.11 10.36
N ALA A 195 14.38 -32.03 9.57
CA ALA A 195 15.71 -31.53 9.27
C ALA A 195 16.34 -30.74 10.44
N LEU A 196 15.54 -30.00 11.21
CA LEU A 196 16.00 -29.40 12.47
C LEU A 196 16.24 -30.47 13.53
N GLY A 197 15.36 -31.48 13.63
CA GLY A 197 15.56 -32.62 14.54
C GLY A 197 16.88 -33.34 14.29
N GLN A 198 17.16 -33.73 13.04
CA GLN A 198 18.43 -34.37 12.66
C GLN A 198 19.66 -33.48 12.92
N ARG A 199 19.51 -32.16 12.76
CA ARG A 199 20.60 -31.22 13.01
C ARG A 199 20.84 -31.00 14.50
N ILE A 200 19.78 -31.01 15.31
CA ILE A 200 19.87 -30.97 16.78
C ILE A 200 20.52 -32.25 17.29
N GLU A 201 20.07 -33.42 16.86
CA GLU A 201 20.67 -34.71 17.26
C GLU A 201 22.16 -34.79 16.91
N ARG A 202 22.56 -34.34 15.71
CA ARG A 202 23.97 -34.29 15.33
C ARG A 202 24.77 -33.31 16.20
N LEU A 203 24.23 -32.12 16.47
CA LEU A 203 24.90 -31.13 17.31
C LEU A 203 25.00 -31.60 18.77
N GLU A 204 24.01 -32.31 19.28
CA GLU A 204 24.04 -32.91 20.63
C GLU A 204 25.11 -34.00 20.72
N ALA A 205 25.25 -34.84 19.70
CA ALA A 205 26.31 -35.85 19.63
C ALA A 205 27.72 -35.22 19.56
N GLU A 206 27.92 -34.21 18.70
CA GLU A 206 29.19 -33.48 18.61
C GLU A 206 29.56 -32.79 19.93
N LEU A 207 28.57 -32.23 20.63
CA LEU A 207 28.76 -31.55 21.90
C LEU A 207 29.06 -32.51 23.05
N ALA A 208 28.48 -33.70 23.05
CA ALA A 208 28.83 -34.77 23.99
C ALA A 208 30.28 -35.24 23.81
N GLU A 209 30.72 -35.44 22.56
CA GLU A 209 32.08 -35.83 22.22
C GLU A 209 33.10 -34.76 22.64
N LEU A 210 32.84 -33.48 22.31
CA LEU A 210 33.69 -32.36 22.71
C LEU A 210 33.81 -32.23 24.23
N ARG A 211 32.72 -32.45 24.98
CA ARG A 211 32.75 -32.44 26.45
C ARG A 211 33.61 -33.57 27.01
N ALA A 212 33.52 -34.77 26.45
CA ALA A 212 34.35 -35.90 26.87
C ALA A 212 35.84 -35.63 26.61
N GLN A 213 36.18 -35.08 25.43
CA GLN A 213 37.55 -34.71 25.09
C GLN A 213 38.10 -33.62 26.01
N LEU A 214 37.30 -32.60 26.35
CA LEU A 214 37.69 -31.56 27.31
C LEU A 214 37.92 -32.14 28.71
N GLN A 215 37.05 -33.01 29.21
CA GLN A 215 37.26 -33.67 30.50
C GLN A 215 38.55 -34.50 30.53
N ALA A 216 38.82 -35.27 29.46
CA ALA A 216 40.05 -36.05 29.36
C ALA A 216 41.30 -35.16 29.31
N LEU A 217 41.23 -34.01 28.61
CA LEU A 217 42.32 -33.04 28.56
C LEU A 217 42.55 -32.39 29.93
N GLN A 218 41.48 -32.00 30.62
CA GLN A 218 41.51 -31.42 31.96
C GLN A 218 42.19 -32.38 32.95
N GLN A 219 41.77 -33.66 32.97
CA GLN A 219 42.37 -34.69 33.82
C GLN A 219 43.87 -34.90 33.53
N ARG A 220 44.29 -34.82 32.26
CA ARG A 220 45.70 -34.91 31.87
C ARG A 220 46.50 -33.70 32.33
N LEU A 221 45.94 -32.49 32.28
CA LEU A 221 46.60 -31.28 32.76
C LEU A 221 46.73 -31.30 34.30
N ASP A 222 45.68 -31.73 35.00
CA ASP A 222 45.69 -31.86 36.46
C ASP A 222 46.72 -32.92 36.93
N ALA A 223 46.90 -34.00 36.17
CA ALA A 223 47.90 -35.03 36.43
C ALA A 223 49.35 -34.63 36.10
N VAL A 224 49.56 -33.59 35.29
CA VAL A 224 50.89 -33.06 34.93
C VAL A 224 51.28 -31.86 35.82
N GLY A 225 50.29 -31.20 36.43
CA GLY A 225 50.48 -30.07 37.36
C GLY A 225 50.58 -30.46 38.84
N ALA A 226 50.40 -31.73 39.19
CA ALA A 226 50.60 -32.30 40.53
C ALA A 226 51.92 -33.06 40.64
#